data_AF-A0A534UD57-F1
#
_entry.id   AF-A0A534UD57-F1
#
_cell.length_a   1.000
_cell.length_b   1.000
_cell.length_c   1.000
_cell.angle_alpha   90.00
_cell.angle_beta   90.00
_cell.angle_gamma   90.00
#
_symmetry.space_group_name_H-M   'P 1'
#
loop_
_entity.id
_entity.type
_entity.pdbx_description
1 polymer ?
#
loop_
_entity_poly.entity_id
_entity_poly.type
_entity_poly.pdbx_seq_one_letter_code
_entity_poly.pdbx_strand_id
1 'polypeptide(L)'
;MTTTASLPPGPTLHPIHQGLRFAFRAASFFEECAHRYGDCFTLRLPVGVPVVMFTAPDAVREIFTGDEEDLRAGAANVVLRPLLGPNSLLFLDGARHARERRLMLPPFHGERMLAYGDAMRTITDRAIERWPLGRPLAIQPEMQAITLDVILRTVFGLEGEELGRLRDLLRRWIGLGTNPLWLWPRLQVDLGALSPWGRLLRIRREIDTLLFAAIAQRRAAAAPERADVLSLLVAARDEDGAPMSDEELRDEMMTLLVAGHETTATALAWAFHHVLAD
;
A
#
# COMPACT_ATOMS: atom_id res chain seq x y z
N MET A 1 3.19 2.06 -44.82
CA MET A 1 4.18 1.20 -44.16
C MET A 1 3.76 1.09 -42.70
N THR A 2 3.12 -0.02 -42.33
CA THR A 2 2.78 -0.34 -40.95
C THR A 2 4.08 -0.78 -40.28
N THR A 3 4.75 0.15 -39.59
CA THR A 3 5.88 -0.20 -38.72
C THR A 3 5.32 -1.09 -37.62
N THR A 4 5.53 -2.40 -37.70
CA THR A 4 5.33 -3.30 -36.56
C THR A 4 6.32 -2.86 -35.50
N ALA A 5 5.87 -2.01 -34.58
CA ALA A 5 6.69 -1.51 -33.49
C ALA A 5 7.16 -2.71 -32.65
N SER A 6 8.44 -3.05 -32.78
CA SER A 6 9.10 -4.02 -31.93
C SER A 6 9.41 -3.35 -30.59
N LEU A 7 9.15 -4.06 -29.48
CA LEU A 7 9.51 -3.59 -28.15
C LEU A 7 11.02 -3.30 -28.05
N PRO A 8 11.44 -2.37 -27.17
CA PRO A 8 12.85 -2.10 -26.89
C PRO A 8 13.63 -3.36 -26.51
N PRO A 9 14.96 -3.40 -26.72
CA PRO A 9 15.78 -4.53 -26.34
C PRO A 9 15.73 -4.77 -24.81
N GLY A 10 16.12 -5.97 -24.38
CA GLY A 10 16.16 -6.30 -22.97
C GLY A 10 16.85 -7.63 -22.69
N PRO A 11 16.89 -8.06 -21.42
CA PRO A 11 17.53 -9.32 -21.04
C PRO A 11 16.97 -10.51 -21.81
N THR A 12 17.87 -11.33 -22.37
CA THR A 12 17.53 -12.62 -23.01
C THR A 12 17.34 -13.76 -22.01
N LEU A 13 17.51 -13.47 -20.71
CA LEU A 13 17.28 -14.42 -19.62
C LEU A 13 15.84 -14.94 -19.66
N HIS A 14 15.65 -16.22 -19.30
CA HIS A 14 14.31 -16.80 -19.20
C HIS A 14 13.45 -15.99 -18.20
N PRO A 15 12.13 -15.79 -18.45
CA PRO A 15 11.28 -14.95 -17.61
C PRO A 15 11.30 -15.29 -16.12
N ILE A 16 11.43 -16.57 -15.76
CA ILE A 16 11.56 -17.02 -14.37
C ILE A 16 12.81 -16.41 -13.71
N HIS A 17 13.95 -16.38 -14.39
CA HIS A 17 15.17 -15.77 -13.85
C HIS A 17 15.03 -14.26 -13.74
N GLN A 18 14.41 -13.60 -14.73
CA GLN A 18 14.11 -12.16 -14.63
C GLN A 18 13.20 -11.86 -13.45
N GLY A 19 12.15 -12.66 -13.25
CA GLY A 19 11.25 -12.55 -12.11
C GLY A 19 11.95 -12.73 -10.77
N LEU A 20 12.83 -13.73 -10.63
CA LEU A 20 13.60 -13.94 -9.39
C LEU A 20 14.54 -12.78 -9.10
N ARG A 21 15.20 -12.24 -10.13
CA ARG A 21 16.05 -11.05 -9.99
C ARG A 21 15.23 -9.82 -9.63
N PHE A 22 14.07 -9.63 -10.26
CA PHE A 22 13.11 -8.57 -9.91
C PHE A 22 12.66 -8.69 -8.46
N ALA A 23 12.30 -9.90 -8.00
CA ALA A 23 11.77 -10.13 -6.66
C ALA A 23 12.81 -9.94 -5.54
N PHE A 24 14.06 -10.34 -5.75
CA PHE A 24 15.07 -10.40 -4.69
C PHE A 24 16.27 -9.47 -4.88
N ARG A 25 16.43 -8.88 -6.07
CA ARG A 25 17.61 -8.08 -6.46
C ARG A 25 17.25 -6.93 -7.40
N ALA A 26 16.06 -6.35 -7.25
CA ALA A 26 15.47 -5.35 -8.15
C ALA A 26 16.45 -4.23 -8.53
N ALA A 27 17.02 -3.53 -7.54
CA ALA A 27 17.92 -2.40 -7.76
C ALA A 27 19.11 -2.78 -8.66
N SER A 28 19.91 -3.78 -8.25
CA SER A 28 21.04 -4.26 -9.06
C SER A 28 20.63 -4.77 -10.44
N PHE A 29 19.44 -5.39 -10.55
CA PHE A 29 18.95 -5.88 -11.84
C PHE A 29 18.59 -4.74 -12.79
N PHE A 30 17.95 -3.68 -12.28
CA PHE A 30 17.64 -2.49 -13.05
C PHE A 30 18.89 -1.71 -13.44
N GLU A 31 19.87 -1.57 -12.54
CA GLU A 31 21.16 -0.94 -12.84
C GLU A 31 21.92 -1.68 -13.95
N GLU A 32 22.02 -3.01 -13.88
CA GLU A 32 22.63 -3.81 -14.94
C GLU A 32 21.90 -3.67 -16.28
N CYS A 33 20.56 -3.64 -16.25
CA CYS A 33 19.76 -3.45 -17.45
C CYS A 33 19.97 -2.06 -18.05
N ALA A 34 19.93 -1.01 -17.23
CA ALA A 34 20.16 0.36 -17.67
C ALA A 34 21.57 0.53 -18.26
N HIS A 35 22.60 -0.03 -17.61
CA HIS A 35 23.97 0.00 -18.12
C HIS A 35 24.11 -0.72 -19.47
N ARG A 36 23.38 -1.82 -19.70
CA ARG A 36 23.51 -2.65 -20.92
C ARG A 36 22.61 -2.21 -22.06
N TYR A 37 21.41 -1.74 -21.76
CA TYR A 37 20.34 -1.48 -22.73
C TYR A 37 19.98 0.00 -22.84
N GLY A 38 20.58 0.86 -22.01
CA GLY A 38 20.31 2.29 -21.97
C GLY A 38 19.01 2.63 -21.26
N ASP A 39 18.42 3.76 -21.61
CA ASP A 39 17.33 4.36 -20.85
C ASP A 39 15.93 3.78 -21.11
N CYS A 40 15.85 2.80 -22.01
CA CYS A 40 14.59 2.16 -22.38
C CYS A 40 14.82 0.67 -22.68
N PHE A 41 14.24 -0.20 -21.85
CA PHE A 41 14.44 -1.64 -21.99
C PHE A 41 13.23 -2.48 -21.59
N THR A 42 13.11 -3.66 -22.19
CA THR A 42 11.96 -4.55 -21.94
C THR A 42 12.32 -5.68 -20.97
N LEU A 43 11.58 -5.78 -19.87
CA LEU A 43 11.59 -6.91 -18.95
C LEU A 43 10.48 -7.90 -19.30
N ARG A 44 10.78 -9.19 -19.22
CA ARG A 44 9.81 -10.27 -19.41
C ARG A 44 9.64 -10.97 -18.08
N LEU A 45 8.61 -10.58 -17.34
CA LEU A 45 8.29 -11.18 -16.05
C LEU A 45 7.49 -12.49 -16.23
N PRO A 46 7.47 -13.38 -15.22
CA PRO A 46 6.79 -14.68 -15.31
C PRO A 46 5.27 -14.63 -15.48
N VAL A 47 4.68 -13.45 -15.29
CA VAL A 47 3.25 -13.19 -15.26
C VAL A 47 2.99 -11.85 -15.95
N GLY A 48 1.90 -11.78 -16.71
CA GLY A 48 1.48 -10.55 -17.39
C GLY A 48 2.13 -10.35 -18.76
N VAL A 49 2.11 -9.10 -19.20
CA VAL A 49 2.69 -8.65 -20.48
C VAL A 49 4.14 -8.20 -20.26
N PRO A 50 4.97 -8.11 -21.31
CA PRO A 50 6.30 -7.50 -21.21
C PRO A 50 6.20 -6.09 -20.61
N VAL A 51 7.09 -5.77 -19.67
CA VAL A 51 7.17 -4.46 -19.00
C VAL A 51 8.27 -3.65 -19.64
N VAL A 52 7.94 -2.49 -20.21
CA VAL A 52 8.93 -1.56 -20.74
C VAL A 52 9.31 -0.57 -19.65
N MET A 53 10.59 -0.54 -19.31
CA MET A 53 11.16 0.34 -18.30
C MET A 53 11.72 1.58 -19.00
N PHE A 54 11.43 2.76 -18.44
CA PHE A 54 11.96 4.04 -18.88
C PHE A 54 12.72 4.71 -17.73
N THR A 55 13.95 5.15 -17.98
CA THR A 55 14.77 5.87 -17.00
C THR A 55 15.14 7.29 -17.45
N ALA A 56 14.97 7.61 -18.74
CA ALA A 56 15.22 8.95 -19.26
C ALA A 56 14.22 9.97 -18.66
N PRO A 57 14.67 11.11 -18.12
CA PRO A 57 13.79 12.09 -17.48
C PRO A 57 12.65 12.60 -18.35
N ASP A 58 12.88 12.79 -19.66
CA ASP A 58 11.85 13.27 -20.58
C ASP A 58 10.76 12.22 -20.82
N ALA A 59 11.13 10.95 -20.97
CA ALA A 59 10.17 9.85 -21.09
C ALA A 59 9.38 9.65 -19.80
N VAL A 60 10.05 9.76 -18.65
CA VAL A 60 9.38 9.72 -17.33
C VAL A 60 8.38 10.88 -17.23
N ARG A 61 8.76 12.11 -17.57
CA ARG A 61 7.84 13.25 -17.61
C ARG A 61 6.64 12.96 -18.50
N GLU A 62 6.87 12.49 -19.73
CA GLU A 62 5.80 12.16 -20.68
C GLU A 62 4.82 11.13 -20.09
N ILE A 63 5.32 10.08 -19.43
CA ILE A 63 4.48 9.07 -18.77
C ILE A 63 3.66 9.69 -17.63
N PHE A 64 4.26 10.53 -16.80
CA PHE A 64 3.56 11.15 -15.65
C PHE A 64 2.57 12.26 -16.05
N THR A 65 2.70 12.82 -17.27
CA THR A 65 1.79 13.87 -17.78
C THR A 65 0.90 13.39 -18.92
N GLY A 66 1.00 12.12 -19.32
CA GLY A 66 0.24 11.57 -20.44
C GLY A 66 -1.23 11.36 -20.11
N ASP A 67 -1.99 10.98 -21.12
CA ASP A 67 -3.44 10.78 -21.02
C ASP A 67 -3.78 9.56 -20.14
N GLU A 68 -4.76 9.71 -19.25
CA GLU A 68 -5.24 8.64 -18.37
C GLU A 68 -5.93 7.50 -19.15
N GLU A 69 -6.43 7.76 -20.36
CA GLU A 69 -7.00 6.73 -21.21
C GLU A 69 -5.94 5.74 -21.73
N ASP A 70 -4.74 6.26 -22.02
CA ASP A 70 -3.60 5.52 -22.56
C ASP A 70 -2.71 4.94 -21.45
N LEU A 71 -2.52 5.67 -20.35
CA LEU A 71 -1.60 5.33 -19.25
C LEU A 71 -2.36 4.98 -17.97
N ARG A 72 -2.84 3.73 -17.91
CA ARG A 72 -3.67 3.22 -16.80
C ARG A 72 -2.83 2.59 -15.70
N ALA A 73 -2.72 3.29 -14.57
CA ALA A 73 -1.97 2.82 -13.41
C ALA A 73 -2.68 1.67 -12.67
N GLY A 74 -4.02 1.71 -12.58
CA GLY A 74 -4.82 0.70 -11.89
C GLY A 74 -4.68 -0.69 -12.50
N ALA A 75 -4.71 -0.75 -13.83
CA ALA A 75 -4.49 -1.98 -14.60
C ALA A 75 -3.12 -2.64 -14.35
N ALA A 76 -2.08 -1.87 -14.00
CA ALA A 76 -0.74 -2.39 -13.74
C ALA A 76 -0.58 -3.00 -12.34
N ASN A 77 -1.40 -2.59 -11.38
CA ASN A 77 -1.25 -2.95 -9.96
C ASN A 77 -1.96 -4.26 -9.55
N VAL A 78 -2.57 -4.99 -10.48
CA VAL A 78 -3.45 -6.15 -10.23
C VAL A 78 -2.87 -7.25 -9.33
N VAL A 79 -1.55 -7.34 -9.16
CA VAL A 79 -0.88 -8.31 -8.29
C VAL A 79 -1.28 -8.14 -6.81
N LEU A 80 -1.57 -6.92 -6.38
CA LEU A 80 -1.98 -6.63 -5.00
C LEU A 80 -3.50 -6.77 -4.78
N ARG A 81 -4.28 -7.02 -5.84
CA ARG A 81 -5.75 -7.14 -5.78
C ARG A 81 -6.26 -8.19 -4.79
N PRO A 82 -5.65 -9.38 -4.65
CA PRO A 82 -6.07 -10.36 -3.65
C PRO A 82 -5.90 -9.88 -2.19
N LEU A 83 -5.06 -8.86 -1.97
CA LEU A 83 -4.74 -8.34 -0.64
C LEU A 83 -5.65 -7.18 -0.26
N LEU A 84 -5.82 -6.19 -1.14
CA LEU A 84 -6.56 -4.96 -0.83
C LEU A 84 -8.03 -5.03 -1.23
N GLY A 85 -8.38 -5.85 -2.23
CA GLY A 85 -9.73 -5.95 -2.78
C GLY A 85 -9.92 -5.15 -4.08
N PRO A 86 -10.96 -5.45 -4.86
CA PRO A 86 -11.16 -4.91 -6.21
C PRO A 86 -11.53 -3.42 -6.27
N ASN A 87 -11.97 -2.83 -5.17
CA ASN A 87 -12.42 -1.43 -5.13
C ASN A 87 -11.33 -0.46 -4.67
N SER A 88 -10.17 -0.98 -4.24
CA SER A 88 -9.02 -0.16 -3.84
C SER A 88 -8.63 0.83 -4.92
N LEU A 89 -8.43 2.09 -4.53
CA LEU A 89 -8.01 3.19 -5.38
C LEU A 89 -6.78 2.85 -6.23
N LEU A 90 -5.90 1.97 -5.75
CA LEU A 90 -4.70 1.53 -6.47
C LEU A 90 -4.97 0.69 -7.72
N PHE A 91 -6.18 0.14 -7.88
CA PHE A 91 -6.59 -0.69 -9.04
C PHE A 91 -7.65 -0.03 -9.91
N LEU A 92 -8.05 1.20 -9.59
CA LEU A 92 -9.07 1.92 -10.33
C LEU A 92 -8.41 2.88 -11.32
N ASP A 93 -9.08 3.11 -12.44
CA ASP A 93 -8.71 4.11 -13.45
C ASP A 93 -9.95 4.92 -13.86
N GLY A 94 -9.73 6.06 -14.53
CA GLY A 94 -10.78 6.90 -15.11
C GLY A 94 -11.81 7.42 -14.10
N ALA A 95 -13.08 7.48 -14.52
CA ALA A 95 -14.17 8.07 -13.74
C ALA A 95 -14.35 7.44 -12.34
N ARG A 96 -14.14 6.12 -12.23
CA ARG A 96 -14.26 5.43 -10.93
C ARG A 96 -13.13 5.81 -9.98
N HIS A 97 -11.89 5.87 -10.48
CA HIS A 97 -10.76 6.35 -9.69
C HIS A 97 -10.97 7.80 -9.25
N ALA A 98 -11.43 8.67 -10.16
CA ALA A 98 -11.71 10.08 -9.84
C ALA A 98 -12.76 10.21 -8.72
N ARG A 99 -13.84 9.41 -8.77
CA ARG A 99 -14.87 9.36 -7.73
C ARG A 99 -14.28 8.96 -6.38
N GLU A 100 -13.62 7.80 -6.29
CA GLU A 100 -13.06 7.30 -5.02
C GLU A 100 -12.02 8.27 -4.45
N ARG A 101 -11.13 8.79 -5.31
CA ARG A 101 -10.13 9.78 -4.90
C ARG A 101 -10.78 11.02 -4.28
N ARG A 102 -11.87 11.53 -4.87
CA ARG A 102 -12.59 12.71 -4.35
C ARG A 102 -13.22 12.43 -2.98
N LEU A 103 -13.73 11.22 -2.77
CA LEU A 103 -14.31 10.81 -1.48
C LEU A 103 -13.24 10.61 -0.40
N MET A 104 -12.06 10.10 -0.78
CA MET A 104 -10.99 9.74 0.15
C MET A 104 -10.10 10.89 0.59
N LEU A 105 -9.93 11.93 -0.24
CA LEU A 105 -8.97 13.00 0.03
C LEU A 105 -9.35 14.00 1.14
N PRO A 106 -10.63 14.42 1.33
CA PRO A 106 -10.98 15.46 2.30
C PRO A 106 -10.50 15.21 3.75
N PRO A 107 -10.55 13.96 4.28
CA PRO A 107 -9.98 13.65 5.59
C PRO A 107 -8.50 14.03 5.78
N PHE A 108 -7.73 14.18 4.70
CA PHE A 108 -6.29 14.44 4.72
C PHE A 108 -5.89 15.90 4.44
N HIS A 109 -6.84 16.85 4.52
CA HIS A 109 -6.59 18.27 4.27
C HIS A 109 -6.92 19.16 5.48
N GLY A 110 -6.31 20.36 5.50
CA GLY A 110 -6.67 21.45 6.41
C GLY A 110 -6.50 21.13 7.89
N GLU A 111 -7.45 21.58 8.71
CA GLU A 111 -7.42 21.46 10.18
C GLU A 111 -7.38 20.01 10.69
N ARG A 112 -7.87 19.04 9.91
CA ARG A 112 -7.86 17.62 10.28
C ARG A 112 -6.45 17.06 10.36
N MET A 113 -5.56 17.50 9.47
CA MET A 113 -4.16 17.08 9.49
C MET A 113 -3.45 17.56 10.76
N LEU A 114 -3.79 18.76 11.26
CA LEU A 114 -3.27 19.28 12.52
C LEU A 114 -3.69 18.40 13.71
N ALA A 115 -4.97 18.00 13.75
CA ALA A 115 -5.48 17.10 14.80
C ALA A 115 -4.77 15.73 14.78
N TYR A 116 -4.48 15.18 13.60
CA TYR A 116 -3.68 13.96 13.50
C TYR A 116 -2.24 14.17 13.98
N GLY A 117 -1.67 15.36 13.78
CA GLY A 117 -0.34 15.72 14.28
C GLY A 117 -0.20 15.58 15.80
N ASP A 118 -1.22 15.98 16.57
CA ASP A 118 -1.22 15.80 18.03
C ASP A 118 -1.28 14.31 18.44
N ALA A 119 -2.05 13.51 17.72
CA ALA A 119 -2.08 12.07 17.92
C ALA A 119 -0.72 11.42 17.58
N MET A 120 -0.11 11.81 16.45
CA MET A 120 1.22 11.35 16.04
C MET A 120 2.27 11.67 17.10
N ARG A 121 2.29 12.90 17.62
CA ARG A 121 3.18 13.32 18.70
C ARG A 121 2.99 12.47 19.95
N THR A 122 1.75 12.35 20.42
CA THR A 122 1.42 11.56 21.63
C THR A 122 1.85 10.10 21.51
N ILE A 123 1.64 9.48 20.34
CA ILE A 123 2.05 8.09 20.08
C ILE A 123 3.57 7.97 20.07
N THR A 124 4.25 8.92 19.43
CA THR A 124 5.71 8.96 19.31
C THR A 124 6.37 9.15 20.67
N ASP A 125 5.90 10.10 21.48
CA ASP A 125 6.43 10.37 22.83
C ASP A 125 6.35 9.10 23.70
N ARG A 126 5.19 8.44 23.71
CA ARG A 126 5.00 7.16 24.45
C ARG A 126 5.88 6.03 23.93
N ALA A 127 6.24 6.04 22.64
CA ALA A 127 7.15 5.05 22.09
C ALA A 127 8.59 5.31 22.54
N ILE A 128 9.05 6.55 22.45
CA ILE A 128 10.39 6.99 22.83
C ILE A 128 10.63 6.82 24.34
N GLU A 129 9.62 7.04 25.19
CA GLU A 129 9.70 6.78 26.63
C GLU A 129 10.13 5.35 26.99
N ARG A 130 9.89 4.39 26.08
CA ARG A 130 10.25 2.97 26.28
C ARG A 130 11.58 2.60 25.66
N TRP A 131 12.23 3.51 24.93
CA TRP A 131 13.50 3.22 24.27
C TRP A 131 14.62 3.04 25.31
N PRO A 132 15.52 2.07 25.09
CA PRO A 132 16.61 1.84 26.03
C PRO A 132 17.63 2.98 25.98
N LEU A 133 18.03 3.48 27.14
CA LEU A 133 19.10 4.47 27.25
C LEU A 133 20.48 3.80 27.19
N GLY A 134 21.40 4.39 26.43
CA GLY A 134 22.80 3.94 26.35
C GLY A 134 23.00 2.58 25.66
N ARG A 135 21.99 2.05 24.97
CA ARG A 135 22.07 0.79 24.22
C ARG A 135 21.59 0.98 22.80
N PRO A 136 22.23 0.35 21.80
CA PRO A 136 21.73 0.35 20.43
C PRO A 136 20.33 -0.26 20.34
N LEU A 137 19.51 0.30 19.45
CA LEU A 137 18.19 -0.22 19.09
C LEU A 137 18.01 -0.24 17.58
N ALA A 138 17.20 -1.17 17.07
CA ALA A 138 16.86 -1.21 15.65
C ALA A 138 15.75 -0.19 15.37
N ILE A 139 16.05 0.84 14.57
CA ILE A 139 15.10 1.95 14.35
C ILE A 139 13.91 1.58 13.46
N GLN A 140 14.10 0.71 12.46
CA GLN A 140 13.04 0.34 11.52
C GLN A 140 11.83 -0.33 12.22
N PRO A 141 12.00 -1.34 13.10
CA PRO A 141 10.89 -1.89 13.87
C PRO A 141 10.16 -0.85 14.73
N GLU A 142 10.86 0.13 15.29
CA GLU A 142 10.25 1.21 16.08
C GLU A 142 9.42 2.14 15.19
N MET A 143 9.95 2.52 14.01
CA MET A 143 9.21 3.34 13.05
C MET A 143 7.96 2.62 12.55
N GLN A 144 8.05 1.31 12.27
CA GLN A 144 6.88 0.49 11.94
C GLN A 144 5.87 0.49 13.08
N ALA A 145 6.30 0.26 14.33
CA ALA A 145 5.40 0.25 15.47
C ALA A 145 4.67 1.60 15.64
N ILE A 146 5.39 2.72 15.48
CA ILE A 146 4.82 4.07 15.57
C ILE A 146 3.83 4.31 14.43
N THR A 147 4.20 4.07 13.17
CA THR A 147 3.29 4.35 12.03
C THR A 147 2.06 3.46 12.04
N LEU A 148 2.17 2.21 12.50
CA LEU A 148 1.02 1.32 12.68
C LEU A 148 0.07 1.84 13.76
N ASP A 149 0.60 2.34 14.88
CA ASP A 149 -0.22 2.93 15.94
C ASP A 149 -0.89 4.22 15.49
N VAL A 150 -0.17 5.07 14.74
CA VAL A 150 -0.72 6.28 14.15
C VAL A 150 -1.92 5.94 13.29
N ILE A 151 -1.75 5.04 12.32
CA ILE A 151 -2.83 4.73 11.38
C ILE A 151 -4.03 4.08 12.08
N LEU A 152 -3.80 3.16 13.03
CA LEU A 152 -4.89 2.52 13.79
C LEU A 152 -5.70 3.52 14.63
N ARG A 153 -5.07 4.58 15.14
CA ARG A 153 -5.78 5.60 15.94
C ARG A 153 -6.41 6.69 15.09
N THR A 154 -5.69 7.22 14.11
CA THR A 154 -6.17 8.37 13.32
C THR A 154 -7.13 7.94 12.21
N VAL A 155 -6.86 6.81 11.56
CA VAL A 155 -7.66 6.33 10.43
C VAL A 155 -8.82 5.46 10.89
N PHE A 156 -8.56 4.49 11.76
CA PHE A 156 -9.60 3.55 12.22
C PHE A 156 -10.32 4.02 13.49
N GLY A 157 -9.76 4.99 14.21
CA GLY A 157 -10.34 5.48 15.47
C GLY A 157 -10.39 4.43 16.56
N LEU A 158 -9.47 3.45 16.55
CA LEU A 158 -9.47 2.32 17.49
C LEU A 158 -8.65 2.63 18.74
N GLU A 159 -9.05 2.04 19.87
CA GLU A 159 -8.34 2.13 21.15
C GLU A 159 -8.42 0.80 21.93
N GLY A 160 -7.66 0.69 23.02
CA GLY A 160 -7.75 -0.44 23.96
C GLY A 160 -7.48 -1.81 23.32
N GLU A 161 -8.31 -2.79 23.70
CA GLU A 161 -8.18 -4.19 23.28
C GLU A 161 -8.40 -4.37 21.77
N GLU A 162 -9.33 -3.63 21.18
CA GLU A 162 -9.65 -3.72 19.74
C GLU A 162 -8.45 -3.29 18.88
N LEU A 163 -7.81 -2.19 19.26
CA LEU A 163 -6.57 -1.74 18.62
C LEU A 163 -5.48 -2.81 18.74
N GLY A 164 -5.28 -3.38 19.94
CA GLY A 164 -4.29 -4.44 20.17
C GLY A 164 -4.52 -5.66 19.28
N ARG A 165 -5.77 -6.14 19.22
CA ARG A 165 -6.16 -7.28 18.39
C ARG A 165 -5.92 -7.04 16.91
N LEU A 166 -6.37 -5.89 16.38
CA LEU A 166 -6.17 -5.57 14.97
C LEU A 166 -4.68 -5.40 14.67
N ARG A 167 -3.91 -4.70 15.51
CA ARG A 167 -2.46 -4.54 15.38
C ARG A 167 -1.75 -5.89 15.23
N ASP A 168 -2.07 -6.87 16.07
CA ASP A 168 -1.43 -8.19 16.04
C ASP A 168 -1.81 -9.01 14.81
N LEU A 169 -3.05 -8.88 14.34
CA LEU A 169 -3.47 -9.49 13.07
C LEU A 169 -2.73 -8.85 11.90
N LEU A 170 -2.65 -7.53 11.86
CA LEU A 170 -1.99 -6.79 10.78
C LEU A 170 -0.50 -7.09 10.71
N ARG A 171 0.22 -7.12 11.84
CA ARG A 171 1.65 -7.48 11.86
C ARG A 171 1.89 -8.86 11.27
N ARG A 172 1.06 -9.85 11.62
CA ARG A 172 1.16 -11.21 11.07
C ARG A 172 0.78 -11.25 9.58
N TRP A 173 -0.23 -10.49 9.18
CA TRP A 173 -0.67 -10.40 7.80
C TRP A 173 0.38 -9.74 6.90
N ILE A 174 0.91 -8.58 7.30
CA ILE A 174 1.97 -7.85 6.58
C ILE A 174 3.22 -8.71 6.47
N GLY A 175 3.68 -9.32 7.56
CA GLY A 175 4.88 -10.17 7.54
C GLY A 175 4.77 -11.38 6.62
N LEU A 176 3.56 -11.91 6.41
CA LEU A 176 3.31 -12.95 5.41
C LEU A 176 3.12 -12.38 4.00
N GLY A 177 2.50 -11.21 3.88
CA GLY A 177 2.14 -10.56 2.62
C GLY A 177 3.32 -9.92 1.88
N THR A 178 4.41 -9.60 2.56
CA THR A 178 5.62 -9.02 1.96
C THR A 178 6.54 -10.07 1.31
N ASN A 179 6.16 -11.34 1.29
CA ASN A 179 6.94 -12.38 0.63
C ASN A 179 6.98 -12.14 -0.90
N PRO A 180 8.17 -11.88 -1.50
CA PRO A 180 8.28 -11.59 -2.93
C PRO A 180 7.80 -12.72 -3.85
N LEU A 181 7.66 -13.94 -3.33
CA LEU A 181 7.12 -15.08 -4.08
C LEU A 181 5.65 -14.90 -4.47
N TRP A 182 4.90 -13.99 -3.82
CA TRP A 182 3.52 -13.68 -4.20
C TRP A 182 3.38 -13.00 -5.56
N LEU A 183 4.48 -12.51 -6.14
CA LEU A 183 4.54 -12.07 -7.54
C LEU A 183 4.23 -13.20 -8.54
N TRP A 184 4.26 -14.47 -8.11
CA TRP A 184 3.83 -15.63 -8.90
C TRP A 184 2.46 -16.14 -8.43
N PRO A 185 1.35 -15.89 -9.15
CA PRO A 185 0.02 -16.38 -8.81
C PRO A 185 -0.07 -17.90 -8.66
N ARG A 186 0.79 -18.66 -9.34
CA ARG A 186 0.85 -20.13 -9.17
C ARG A 186 1.26 -20.58 -7.76
N LEU A 187 1.90 -19.70 -6.98
CA LEU A 187 2.25 -19.96 -5.59
C LEU A 187 1.15 -19.54 -4.60
N GLN A 188 0.15 -18.79 -5.06
CA GLN A 188 -1.00 -18.32 -4.28
C GLN A 188 -2.06 -19.43 -4.10
N VAL A 189 -1.64 -20.62 -3.64
CA VAL A 189 -2.52 -21.80 -3.48
C VAL A 189 -3.07 -21.87 -2.06
N ASP A 190 -4.40 -21.85 -1.92
CA ASP A 190 -5.07 -22.06 -0.64
C ASP A 190 -5.30 -23.55 -0.38
N LEU A 191 -4.40 -24.17 0.39
CA LEU A 191 -4.57 -25.54 0.95
C LEU A 191 -5.01 -25.51 2.41
N GLY A 192 -5.78 -24.48 2.80
CA GLY A 192 -6.24 -24.32 4.18
C GLY A 192 -5.09 -24.01 5.15
N ALA A 193 -5.22 -24.50 6.40
CA ALA A 193 -4.33 -24.37 7.59
C ALA A 193 -2.84 -24.10 7.30
N LEU A 194 -2.40 -24.93 6.37
CA LEU A 194 -1.04 -25.42 6.27
C LEU A 194 -0.26 -24.68 5.19
N SER A 195 -0.96 -24.08 4.22
CA SER A 195 -0.33 -23.25 3.19
C SER A 195 -0.07 -21.83 3.70
N PRO A 196 1.07 -21.20 3.37
CA PRO A 196 1.32 -19.81 3.75
C PRO A 196 0.28 -18.85 3.15
N TRP A 197 -0.15 -19.09 1.91
CA TRP A 197 -1.21 -18.30 1.26
C TRP A 197 -2.57 -18.48 1.94
N GLY A 198 -3.00 -19.71 2.23
CA GLY A 198 -4.24 -19.96 2.96
C GLY A 198 -4.23 -19.36 4.37
N ARG A 199 -3.07 -19.34 5.04
CA ARG A 199 -2.89 -18.63 6.32
C ARG A 199 -3.04 -17.12 6.15
N LEU A 200 -2.41 -16.52 5.14
CA LEU A 200 -2.55 -15.10 4.80
C LEU A 200 -4.03 -14.75 4.56
N LEU A 201 -4.75 -15.55 3.77
CA LEU A 201 -6.17 -15.34 3.48
C LEU A 201 -7.07 -15.46 4.72
N ARG A 202 -6.77 -16.35 5.67
CA ARG A 202 -7.53 -16.45 6.92
C ARG A 202 -7.33 -15.22 7.80
N ILE A 203 -6.08 -14.79 8.00
CA ILE A 203 -5.80 -13.58 8.77
C ILE A 203 -6.49 -12.38 8.11
N ARG A 204 -6.47 -12.32 6.77
CA ARG A 204 -7.22 -11.33 5.99
C ARG A 204 -8.72 -11.36 6.29
N ARG A 205 -9.35 -12.55 6.36
CA ARG A 205 -10.78 -12.69 6.72
C ARG A 205 -11.07 -12.24 8.16
N GLU A 206 -10.16 -12.48 9.10
CA GLU A 206 -10.29 -11.98 10.48
C GLU A 206 -10.19 -10.45 10.53
N ILE A 207 -9.27 -9.86 9.76
CA ILE A 207 -9.16 -8.41 9.58
C ILE A 207 -10.46 -7.87 8.98
N ASP A 208 -10.93 -8.44 7.86
CA ASP A 208 -12.19 -8.05 7.20
C ASP A 208 -13.36 -8.04 8.19
N THR A 209 -13.45 -9.05 9.07
CA THR A 209 -14.51 -9.14 10.08
C THR A 209 -14.48 -7.95 11.03
N LEU A 210 -13.29 -7.56 11.51
CA LEU A 210 -13.12 -6.38 12.37
C LEU A 210 -13.42 -5.08 11.61
N LEU A 211 -13.01 -4.98 10.34
CA LEU A 211 -13.27 -3.80 9.51
C LEU A 211 -14.76 -3.61 9.24
N PHE A 212 -15.48 -4.67 8.85
CA PHE A 212 -16.92 -4.62 8.63
C PHE A 212 -17.68 -4.32 9.92
N ALA A 213 -17.24 -4.87 11.06
CA ALA A 213 -17.82 -4.53 12.37
C ALA A 213 -17.64 -3.04 12.70
N ALA A 214 -16.45 -2.48 12.47
CA ALA A 214 -16.19 -1.07 12.67
C ALA A 214 -17.05 -0.20 11.73
N ILE A 215 -17.14 -0.55 10.44
CA ILE A 215 -17.99 0.15 9.46
C ILE A 215 -19.46 0.15 9.90
N ALA A 216 -19.99 -1.02 10.27
CA ALA A 216 -21.37 -1.16 10.74
C ALA A 216 -21.65 -0.31 11.98
N GLN A 217 -20.71 -0.27 12.93
CA GLN A 217 -20.82 0.57 14.12
C GLN A 217 -20.86 2.06 13.76
N ARG A 218 -20.01 2.53 12.83
CA ARG A 218 -20.00 3.93 12.38
C ARG A 218 -21.29 4.30 11.65
N ARG A 219 -21.86 3.40 10.85
CA ARG A 219 -23.14 3.63 10.18
C ARG A 219 -24.33 3.71 11.13
N ALA A 220 -24.30 2.94 12.23
CA ALA A 220 -25.37 2.94 13.21
C ALA A 220 -25.33 4.14 14.17
N ALA A 221 -24.20 4.87 14.25
CA ALA A 221 -24.06 6.01 15.13
C ALA A 221 -24.85 7.23 14.60
N ALA A 222 -25.66 7.84 15.48
CA ALA A 222 -26.60 8.91 15.11
C ALA A 222 -25.98 10.29 14.87
N ALA A 223 -24.70 10.50 15.21
CA ALA A 223 -23.95 11.74 14.91
C ALA A 223 -22.42 11.49 14.98
N PRO A 224 -21.60 12.21 14.20
CA PRO A 224 -20.17 12.01 14.15
C PRO A 224 -19.49 12.78 15.30
N GLU A 225 -19.58 12.27 16.53
CA GLU A 225 -18.69 12.75 17.60
C GLU A 225 -17.24 12.31 17.37
N ARG A 226 -17.01 11.31 16.50
CA ARG A 226 -15.68 10.82 16.15
C ARG A 226 -15.18 11.46 14.87
N ALA A 227 -13.97 12.02 14.94
CA ALA A 227 -13.30 12.70 13.83
C ALA A 227 -12.26 11.81 13.11
N ASP A 228 -12.28 10.49 13.33
CA ASP A 228 -11.40 9.55 12.62
C ASP A 228 -11.76 9.43 11.13
N VAL A 229 -10.78 9.06 10.30
CA VAL A 229 -10.96 8.99 8.85
C VAL A 229 -12.10 8.06 8.45
N LEU A 230 -12.24 6.90 9.08
CA LEU A 230 -13.33 5.96 8.79
C LEU A 230 -14.71 6.62 8.97
N SER A 231 -14.91 7.34 10.08
CA SER A 231 -16.16 8.06 10.33
C SER A 231 -16.46 9.09 9.25
N LEU A 232 -15.43 9.74 8.71
CA LEU A 232 -15.56 10.71 7.62
C LEU A 232 -15.86 10.04 6.28
N LEU A 233 -15.22 8.91 5.98
CA LEU A 233 -15.49 8.16 4.75
C LEU A 233 -16.91 7.58 4.75
N VAL A 234 -17.42 7.12 5.90
CA VAL A 234 -18.81 6.68 6.05
C VAL A 234 -19.80 7.84 5.80
N ALA A 235 -19.44 9.05 6.22
CA ALA A 235 -20.24 10.26 6.01
C ALA A 235 -20.07 10.87 4.61
N ALA A 236 -19.00 10.50 3.88
CA ALA A 236 -18.70 11.04 2.57
C ALA A 236 -19.81 10.69 1.55
N ARG A 237 -20.06 11.63 0.64
CA ARG A 237 -21.02 11.51 -0.45
C ARG A 237 -20.39 12.01 -1.73
N ASP A 238 -20.68 11.35 -2.83
CA ASP A 238 -20.23 11.78 -4.15
C ASP A 238 -21.09 12.93 -4.70
N GLU A 239 -20.86 13.30 -5.96
CA GLU A 239 -21.57 14.41 -6.62
C GLU A 239 -23.08 14.15 -6.76
N ASP A 240 -23.48 12.88 -6.81
CA ASP A 240 -24.89 12.46 -6.88
C ASP A 240 -25.51 12.25 -5.49
N GLY A 241 -24.74 12.51 -4.43
CA GLY A 241 -25.18 12.30 -3.05
C GLY A 241 -25.15 10.84 -2.61
N ALA A 242 -24.51 9.94 -3.36
CA ALA A 242 -24.41 8.53 -3.00
C ALA A 242 -23.23 8.27 -2.05
N PRO A 243 -23.43 7.42 -1.01
CA PRO A 243 -22.36 7.04 -0.10
C PRO A 243 -21.40 6.00 -0.71
N MET A 244 -20.24 5.81 -0.07
CA MET A 244 -19.43 4.62 -0.29
C MET A 244 -20.17 3.38 0.23
N SER A 245 -20.06 2.26 -0.47
CA SER A 245 -20.48 0.93 -0.01
C SER A 245 -19.56 0.38 1.10
N ASP A 246 -19.99 -0.66 1.79
CA ASP A 246 -19.18 -1.29 2.85
C ASP A 246 -17.96 -1.97 2.26
N GLU A 247 -18.07 -2.54 1.06
CA GLU A 247 -16.97 -3.14 0.32
C GLU A 247 -15.94 -2.10 -0.15
N GLU A 248 -16.39 -0.94 -0.62
CA GLU A 248 -15.50 0.19 -0.96
C GLU A 248 -14.77 0.68 0.29
N LEU A 249 -15.49 0.94 1.39
CA LEU A 249 -14.87 1.35 2.64
C LEU A 249 -13.85 0.31 3.12
N ARG A 250 -14.19 -0.97 3.13
CA ARG A 250 -13.27 -2.03 3.57
C ARG A 250 -12.01 -2.04 2.71
N ASP A 251 -12.14 -1.99 1.39
CA ASP A 251 -11.01 -2.04 0.46
C ASP A 251 -10.12 -0.79 0.61
N GLU A 252 -10.72 0.38 0.84
CA GLU A 252 -9.95 1.61 1.06
C GLU A 252 -9.29 1.67 2.44
N MET A 253 -9.93 1.14 3.48
CA MET A 253 -9.30 1.02 4.80
C MET A 253 -8.06 0.10 4.74
N MET A 254 -8.12 -0.99 3.98
CA MET A 254 -6.95 -1.83 3.70
C MET A 254 -5.89 -1.10 2.88
N THR A 255 -6.31 -0.30 1.91
CA THR A 255 -5.42 0.51 1.06
C THR A 255 -4.64 1.52 1.88
N LEU A 256 -5.33 2.33 2.68
CA LEU A 256 -4.71 3.32 3.57
C LEU A 256 -3.70 2.65 4.50
N LEU A 257 -4.08 1.51 5.09
CA LEU A 257 -3.21 0.78 5.99
C LEU A 257 -1.88 0.37 5.33
N VAL A 258 -1.95 -0.29 4.19
CA VAL A 258 -0.75 -0.80 3.50
C VAL A 258 0.08 0.35 2.93
N ALA A 259 -0.58 1.34 2.33
CA ALA A 259 0.08 2.47 1.69
C ALA A 259 0.78 3.38 2.70
N GLY A 260 0.21 3.61 3.89
CA GLY A 260 0.71 4.60 4.85
C GLY A 260 1.68 4.06 5.91
N HIS A 261 1.65 2.76 6.21
CA HIS A 261 2.41 2.19 7.32
C HIS A 261 3.89 1.92 6.98
N GLU A 262 4.14 1.06 5.98
CA GLU A 262 5.49 0.58 5.67
C GLU A 262 6.34 1.63 4.92
N THR A 263 5.71 2.41 4.04
CA THR A 263 6.39 3.46 3.25
C THR A 263 6.94 4.56 4.18
N THR A 264 6.09 5.08 5.07
CA THR A 264 6.45 6.10 6.07
C THR A 264 7.49 5.56 7.04
N ALA A 265 7.33 4.32 7.52
CA ALA A 265 8.30 3.72 8.44
C ALA A 265 9.69 3.57 7.79
N THR A 266 9.73 3.15 6.53
CA THR A 266 10.98 3.02 5.76
C THR A 266 11.62 4.39 5.52
N ALA A 267 10.84 5.39 5.13
CA ALA A 267 11.34 6.75 4.92
C ALA A 267 11.93 7.35 6.21
N LEU A 268 11.26 7.18 7.35
CA LEU A 268 11.75 7.64 8.64
C LEU A 268 13.02 6.90 9.06
N ALA A 269 13.09 5.58 8.85
CA ALA A 269 14.31 4.81 9.16
C ALA A 269 15.52 5.30 8.35
N TRP A 270 15.34 5.60 7.06
CA TRP A 270 16.38 6.23 6.23
C TRP A 270 16.72 7.64 6.68
N ALA A 271 15.73 8.44 7.08
CA ALA A 271 15.98 9.78 7.63
C ALA A 271 16.87 9.71 8.87
N PHE A 272 16.60 8.80 9.82
CA PHE A 272 17.48 8.56 10.97
C PHE A 272 18.87 8.10 10.54
N HIS A 273 18.97 7.21 9.55
CA HIS A 273 20.26 6.78 9.02
C HIS A 273 21.09 7.97 8.50
N HIS A 274 20.50 8.85 7.69
CA HIS A 274 21.20 10.02 7.15
C HIS A 274 21.58 11.02 8.24
N VAL A 275 20.67 11.35 9.17
CA VAL A 275 20.93 12.31 10.25
C VAL A 275 22.02 11.81 11.22
N LEU A 276 22.14 10.50 11.44
CA LEU A 276 23.12 9.92 12.35
C LEU A 276 24.44 9.52 11.67
N ALA A 277 24.47 9.48 10.34
CA ALA A 277 25.67 9.17 9.57
C ALA A 277 26.52 10.42 9.26
N ASP A 278 25.92 11.61 9.36
CA ASP A 278 26.60 12.91 9.35
C ASP A 278 27.22 13.25 10.72
#